data_AF-A0A417JNI4-F1
#
_entry.id   AF-A0A417JNI4-F1
#
_cell.length_a   1.000
_cell.length_b   1.000
_cell.length_c   1.000
_cell.angle_alpha   90.00
_cell.angle_beta   90.00
_cell.angle_gamma   90.00
#
_symmetry.space_group_name_H-M   'P 1'
#
loop_
_entity.id
_entity.type
_entity.pdbx_description
1 polymer ?
#
loop_
_entity_poly.entity_id
_entity_poly.type
_entity_poly.pdbx_seq_one_letter_code
_entity_poly.pdbx_strand_id
1 'polypeptide(L)'
;MMKTVKEIVKRERQKRRRRVGIMIVLIALCATAIFFGTKAYHNYKEEEFFKSVKEKEIKVTLKSITHKQTDIFTQSYQKETDDQLKALKKGKNYTFNKPLIVWNAYGTYTTSLYYYAKNDRASYAVCTVEASEAGASPYKRTLKSVSGKKYVTTHEYQIKGLVPGAKNKITMQFFNEDGRAVGKTHFYVTAPKDDVIPAILKKNTGTSKAKMSDGLFCLFGHDKADVSNIYLYDNNGVSRGRMPLNKYRTDRFLFIKGQLVYSYDYNKIAFTNCIGKVTRTIDIGNYQFHHDFRYDKKHDKIICLVNNLDKDTIEDTIVQVDVKTGKTSMLFDCEKILPLMRKLAIQRKGGRNTYGGTELDWIHINSFDFLDDGNSLVLSSREQSSILKIKNIYTKPELDYVIHRGTIYNGTDIAQYQLKREGDFVANAGQHTITVEYDDSLPEGQYYLYMFNNNYGRATSIPTFDWSMYPNVGNFKSGTSYYSKFLVDEKTRTYKLAQQFSLPYSAIVSSVQHLGGNIPFSSGMSKTFGEYDKDGKLIKSFEYEADKYSYRVMKYEF
;
A
#
# COMPACT_ATOMS: atom_id res chain seq x y z
N MET A 1 -36.46 -72.49 60.39
CA MET A 1 -37.07 -71.17 60.08
C MET A 1 -36.09 -70.08 59.61
N MET A 2 -34.79 -70.08 59.94
CA MET A 2 -33.87 -68.96 59.58
C MET A 2 -33.30 -68.94 58.14
N LYS A 3 -33.30 -70.06 57.39
CA LYS A 3 -32.79 -70.09 55.98
C LYS A 3 -33.73 -69.38 54.99
N THR A 4 -35.03 -69.36 55.26
CA THR A 4 -36.07 -68.84 54.35
C THR A 4 -36.15 -67.31 54.32
N VAL A 5 -35.88 -66.64 55.44
CA VAL A 5 -35.92 -65.17 55.54
C VAL A 5 -34.75 -64.50 54.81
N LYS A 6 -33.55 -65.09 54.87
CA LYS A 6 -32.35 -64.57 54.18
C LYS A 6 -32.50 -64.56 52.65
N GLU A 7 -33.13 -65.58 52.07
CA GLU A 7 -33.38 -65.63 50.62
C GLU A 7 -34.45 -64.62 50.16
N ILE A 8 -35.50 -64.42 50.96
CA ILE A 8 -36.56 -63.44 50.68
C ILE A 8 -35.97 -62.02 50.68
N VAL A 9 -35.17 -61.68 51.70
CA VAL A 9 -34.49 -60.36 51.79
C VAL A 9 -33.51 -60.16 50.63
N LYS A 10 -32.79 -61.21 50.20
CA LYS A 10 -31.87 -61.15 49.05
C LYS A 10 -32.63 -60.92 47.73
N ARG A 11 -33.74 -61.62 47.51
CA ARG A 11 -34.64 -61.43 46.35
C ARG A 11 -35.26 -60.04 46.32
N GLU A 12 -35.71 -59.50 47.46
CA GLU A 12 -36.23 -58.15 47.54
C GLU A 12 -35.16 -57.08 47.26
N ARG A 13 -33.96 -57.22 47.85
CA ARG A 13 -32.83 -56.32 47.52
C ARG A 13 -32.47 -56.37 46.05
N GLN A 14 -32.53 -57.54 45.42
CA GLN A 14 -32.26 -57.72 43.99
C GLN A 14 -33.37 -57.11 43.12
N LYS A 15 -34.65 -57.27 43.48
CA LYS A 15 -35.78 -56.57 42.84
C LYS A 15 -35.67 -55.05 43.00
N ARG A 16 -35.30 -54.55 44.18
CA ARG A 16 -35.09 -53.12 44.46
C ARG A 16 -33.92 -52.57 43.65
N ARG A 17 -32.78 -53.26 43.60
CA ARG A 17 -31.63 -52.91 42.73
C ARG A 17 -32.02 -52.88 41.25
N ARG A 18 -32.82 -53.84 40.79
CA ARG A 18 -33.30 -53.90 39.40
C ARG A 18 -34.27 -52.75 39.09
N ARG A 19 -35.20 -52.43 40.00
CA ARG A 19 -36.09 -51.26 39.88
C ARG A 19 -35.31 -49.94 39.87
N VAL A 20 -34.34 -49.78 40.76
CA VAL A 20 -33.46 -48.60 40.80
C VAL A 20 -32.63 -48.51 39.51
N GLY A 21 -32.07 -49.62 39.03
CA GLY A 21 -31.34 -49.66 37.75
C GLY A 21 -32.21 -49.26 36.55
N ILE A 22 -33.44 -49.76 36.47
CA ILE A 22 -34.42 -49.37 35.43
C ILE A 22 -34.75 -47.88 35.54
N MET A 23 -34.95 -47.36 36.76
CA MET A 23 -35.24 -45.95 36.98
C MET A 23 -34.07 -45.05 36.57
N ILE A 24 -32.82 -45.45 36.85
CA ILE A 24 -31.61 -44.74 36.41
C ILE A 24 -31.50 -44.72 34.88
N VAL A 25 -31.76 -45.86 34.22
CA VAL A 25 -31.76 -45.94 32.75
C VAL A 25 -32.85 -45.05 32.15
N LEU A 26 -34.06 -45.03 32.72
CA LEU A 26 -35.14 -44.15 32.28
C LEU A 26 -34.79 -42.67 32.44
N ILE A 27 -34.20 -42.28 33.59
CA ILE A 27 -33.73 -40.90 33.82
C ILE A 27 -32.64 -40.53 32.80
N ALA A 28 -31.69 -41.43 32.54
CA ALA A 28 -30.64 -41.20 31.55
C ALA A 28 -31.20 -41.05 30.13
N LEU A 29 -32.19 -41.88 29.75
CA LEU A 29 -32.88 -41.76 28.46
C LEU A 29 -33.66 -40.45 28.34
N CYS A 30 -34.37 -40.03 29.39
CA CYS A 30 -35.07 -38.74 29.41
C CYS A 30 -34.08 -37.56 29.31
N ALA A 31 -32.99 -37.58 30.06
CA ALA A 31 -31.95 -36.54 29.99
C ALA A 31 -31.31 -36.47 28.60
N THR A 32 -31.06 -37.63 27.98
CA THR A 32 -30.52 -37.74 26.62
C THR A 32 -31.50 -37.21 25.59
N ALA A 33 -32.79 -37.55 25.68
CA ALA A 33 -33.83 -37.05 24.79
C ALA A 33 -34.00 -35.52 24.92
N ILE A 34 -33.96 -34.98 26.15
CA ILE A 34 -34.00 -33.53 26.40
C ILE A 34 -32.77 -32.84 25.79
N PHE A 35 -31.58 -33.42 25.94
CA PHE A 35 -30.35 -32.88 25.37
C PHE A 35 -30.38 -32.86 23.83
N PHE A 36 -30.79 -33.96 23.19
CA PHE A 36 -30.89 -34.01 21.73
C PHE A 36 -32.03 -33.13 21.20
N GLY A 37 -33.16 -33.08 21.90
CA GLY A 37 -34.29 -32.22 21.55
C GLY A 37 -33.94 -30.74 21.63
N THR A 38 -33.25 -30.31 22.70
CA THR A 38 -32.77 -28.91 22.83
C THR A 38 -31.73 -28.58 21.75
N LYS A 39 -30.79 -29.48 21.47
CA LYS A 39 -29.81 -29.32 20.39
C LYS A 39 -30.48 -29.20 19.01
N ALA A 40 -31.43 -30.08 18.70
CA ALA A 40 -32.17 -30.05 17.45
C ALA A 40 -33.00 -28.75 17.29
N TYR A 41 -33.64 -28.30 18.37
CA TYR A 41 -34.38 -27.04 18.38
C TYR A 41 -33.48 -25.81 18.20
N HIS A 42 -32.31 -25.79 18.85
CA HIS A 42 -31.31 -24.75 18.64
C HIS A 42 -30.82 -24.70 17.20
N ASN A 43 -30.49 -25.86 16.61
CA ASN A 43 -30.11 -25.97 15.21
C ASN A 43 -31.22 -25.49 14.27
N TYR A 44 -32.47 -25.87 14.52
CA TYR A 44 -33.63 -25.40 13.75
C TYR A 44 -33.77 -23.88 13.80
N LYS A 45 -33.71 -23.28 15.00
CA LYS A 45 -33.77 -21.83 15.18
C LYS A 45 -32.63 -21.11 14.46
N GLU A 46 -31.44 -21.69 14.50
CA GLU A 46 -30.27 -21.15 13.81
C GLU A 46 -30.44 -21.20 12.29
N GLU A 47 -30.92 -22.32 11.74
CA GLU A 47 -31.26 -22.44 10.33
C GLU A 47 -32.32 -21.44 9.89
N GLU A 48 -33.41 -21.30 10.64
CA GLU A 48 -34.46 -20.33 10.36
C GLU A 48 -33.94 -18.89 10.40
N PHE A 49 -33.05 -18.56 11.34
CA PHE A 49 -32.38 -17.27 11.36
C PHE A 49 -31.62 -17.03 10.05
N PHE A 50 -30.75 -17.95 9.64
CA PHE A 50 -29.94 -17.77 8.43
C PHE A 50 -30.78 -17.67 7.15
N LYS A 51 -31.87 -18.42 7.03
CA LYS A 51 -32.82 -18.29 5.92
C LYS A 51 -33.53 -16.92 5.90
N SER A 52 -33.74 -16.33 7.08
CA SER A 52 -34.37 -15.02 7.20
C SER A 52 -33.46 -13.85 6.79
N VAL A 53 -32.14 -14.04 6.74
CA VAL A 53 -31.18 -12.97 6.40
C VAL A 53 -31.28 -12.60 4.93
N LYS A 54 -31.97 -11.49 4.67
CA LYS A 54 -32.09 -10.85 3.35
C LYS A 54 -31.43 -9.47 3.34
N GLU A 55 -31.02 -9.01 2.15
CA GLU A 55 -30.55 -7.63 1.99
C GLU A 55 -31.68 -6.65 2.32
N LYS A 56 -31.39 -5.68 3.18
CA LYS A 56 -32.35 -4.68 3.63
C LYS A 56 -31.80 -3.27 3.44
N GLU A 57 -32.60 -2.42 2.80
CA GLU A 57 -32.32 -0.99 2.79
C GLU A 57 -32.55 -0.39 4.18
N ILE A 58 -31.59 0.40 4.64
CA ILE A 58 -31.69 1.14 5.90
C ILE A 58 -31.50 2.63 5.65
N LYS A 59 -32.24 3.45 6.40
CA LYS A 59 -32.01 4.89 6.44
C LYS A 59 -30.96 5.20 7.50
N VAL A 60 -29.95 5.97 7.13
CA VAL A 60 -28.89 6.40 8.06
C VAL A 60 -28.93 7.91 8.24
N THR A 61 -28.63 8.37 9.44
CA THR A 61 -28.39 9.79 9.72
C THR A 61 -26.89 10.00 9.81
N LEU A 62 -26.33 10.68 8.81
CA LEU A 62 -24.91 11.01 8.78
C LEU A 62 -24.59 11.98 9.93
N LYS A 63 -23.54 11.67 10.69
CA LYS A 63 -22.98 12.54 11.73
C LYS A 63 -21.64 13.11 11.26
N SER A 64 -21.21 14.19 11.89
CA SER A 64 -19.88 14.79 11.72
C SER A 64 -19.19 14.92 13.08
N ILE A 65 -17.88 15.10 13.03
CA ILE A 65 -17.04 15.45 14.19
C ILE A 65 -16.64 16.92 14.03
N THR A 66 -16.75 17.70 15.10
CA THR A 66 -16.30 19.10 15.11
C THR A 66 -14.91 19.15 15.72
N HIS A 67 -13.96 19.79 15.03
CA HIS A 67 -12.58 19.90 15.48
C HIS A 67 -12.23 21.33 15.84
N LYS A 68 -11.45 21.50 16.92
CA LYS A 68 -10.78 22.77 17.21
C LYS A 68 -9.38 22.79 16.61
N GLN A 69 -8.73 21.62 16.58
CA GLN A 69 -7.44 21.46 15.91
C GLN A 69 -7.61 21.39 14.39
N THR A 70 -6.65 21.92 13.65
CA THR A 70 -6.63 21.87 12.18
C THR A 70 -5.71 20.77 11.64
N ASP A 71 -4.60 20.50 12.32
CA ASP A 71 -3.63 19.47 11.92
C ASP A 71 -4.11 18.08 12.34
N ILE A 72 -4.57 17.32 11.33
CA ILE A 72 -5.11 15.96 11.49
C ILE A 72 -4.08 14.97 12.03
N PHE A 73 -2.77 15.26 11.93
CA PHE A 73 -1.72 14.35 12.36
C PHE A 73 -1.35 14.50 13.85
N THR A 74 -1.97 15.46 14.55
CA THR A 74 -1.71 15.69 15.98
C THR A 74 -2.52 14.76 16.88
N GLN A 75 -1.94 14.37 18.03
CA GLN A 75 -2.66 13.59 19.03
C GLN A 75 -3.92 14.31 19.54
N SER A 76 -3.87 15.64 19.65
CA SER A 76 -5.00 16.48 20.07
C SER A 76 -6.19 16.36 19.10
N TYR A 77 -5.97 16.46 17.79
CA TYR A 77 -7.03 16.27 16.79
C TYR A 77 -7.66 14.87 16.91
N GLN A 78 -6.82 13.84 16.99
CA GLN A 78 -7.27 12.44 17.07
C GLN A 78 -8.05 12.16 18.36
N LYS A 79 -7.68 12.82 19.47
CA LYS A 79 -8.39 12.74 20.75
C LYS A 79 -9.77 13.40 20.69
N GLU A 80 -9.92 14.52 19.99
CA GLU A 80 -11.23 15.17 19.79
C GLU A 80 -12.21 14.23 19.08
N THR A 81 -11.75 13.48 18.07
CA THR A 81 -12.55 12.43 17.41
C THR A 81 -12.93 11.34 18.41
N ASP A 82 -11.96 10.80 19.14
CA ASP A 82 -12.20 9.69 20.08
C ASP A 82 -13.25 10.05 21.14
N ASP A 83 -13.14 11.24 21.74
CA ASP A 83 -14.05 11.71 22.77
C ASP A 83 -15.48 11.88 22.22
N GLN A 84 -15.62 12.43 21.01
CA GLN A 84 -16.92 12.60 20.35
C GLN A 84 -17.51 11.26 19.89
N LEU A 85 -16.72 10.33 19.35
CA LEU A 85 -17.18 8.99 19.02
C LEU A 85 -17.64 8.24 20.28
N LYS A 86 -16.92 8.37 21.39
CA LYS A 86 -17.32 7.79 22.68
C LYS A 86 -18.65 8.37 23.15
N ALA A 87 -18.85 9.69 23.05
CA ALA A 87 -20.10 10.35 23.39
C ALA A 87 -21.26 9.90 22.48
N LEU A 88 -21.02 9.78 21.17
CA LEU A 88 -22.01 9.31 20.20
C LEU A 88 -22.47 7.88 20.49
N LYS A 89 -21.55 7.00 20.93
CA LYS A 89 -21.81 5.60 21.31
C LYS A 89 -22.50 5.44 22.66
N LYS A 90 -22.28 6.36 23.61
CA LYS A 90 -22.73 6.22 25.01
C LYS A 90 -24.26 6.11 25.10
N GLY A 91 -24.73 5.08 25.79
CA GLY A 91 -26.17 4.87 26.07
C GLY A 91 -27.02 4.50 24.85
N LYS A 92 -26.40 4.20 23.69
CA LYS A 92 -27.13 3.87 22.46
C LYS A 92 -26.86 2.43 22.01
N ASN A 93 -27.89 1.80 21.48
CA ASN A 93 -27.81 0.46 20.89
C ASN A 93 -27.72 0.57 19.35
N TYR A 94 -26.49 0.59 18.84
CA TYR A 94 -26.23 0.57 17.40
C TYR A 94 -26.18 -0.86 16.88
N THR A 95 -26.97 -1.17 15.85
CA THR A 95 -27.09 -2.51 15.24
C THR A 95 -26.89 -2.42 13.73
N PHE A 96 -26.84 -3.54 13.00
CA PHE A 96 -26.76 -3.50 11.53
C PHE A 96 -27.92 -2.74 10.87
N ASN A 97 -29.10 -2.74 11.49
CA ASN A 97 -30.28 -2.03 11.00
C ASN A 97 -30.29 -0.54 11.36
N LYS A 98 -29.50 -0.13 12.36
CA LYS A 98 -29.39 1.24 12.84
C LYS A 98 -27.93 1.50 13.25
N PRO A 99 -26.99 1.56 12.29
CA PRO A 99 -25.58 1.77 12.58
C PRO A 99 -25.32 3.25 12.92
N LEU A 100 -24.21 3.50 13.60
CA LEU A 100 -23.62 4.84 13.67
C LEU A 100 -22.77 5.05 12.43
N ILE A 101 -23.07 6.10 11.68
CA ILE A 101 -22.32 6.52 10.49
C ILE A 101 -21.80 7.94 10.73
N VAL A 102 -20.48 8.14 10.61
CA VAL A 102 -19.83 9.44 10.79
C VAL A 102 -18.98 9.75 9.57
N TRP A 103 -19.17 10.92 8.98
CA TRP A 103 -18.39 11.38 7.82
C TRP A 103 -16.95 11.69 8.23
N ASN A 104 -15.97 11.16 7.48
CA ASN A 104 -14.53 11.45 7.59
C ASN A 104 -14.02 11.63 9.03
N ALA A 105 -14.31 10.67 9.91
CA ALA A 105 -14.21 10.87 11.36
C ALA A 105 -12.82 11.31 11.86
N TYR A 106 -11.74 10.85 11.23
CA TYR A 106 -10.35 11.15 11.62
C TYR A 106 -9.62 12.05 10.61
N GLY A 107 -10.31 12.60 9.61
CA GLY A 107 -9.74 13.56 8.66
C GLY A 107 -8.84 12.97 7.56
N THR A 108 -8.34 11.75 7.73
CA THR A 108 -7.30 11.12 6.88
C THR A 108 -7.77 10.67 5.50
N TYR A 109 -9.06 10.67 5.21
CA TYR A 109 -9.62 10.30 3.90
C TYR A 109 -10.95 11.02 3.65
N THR A 110 -10.98 11.98 2.73
CA THR A 110 -12.06 12.98 2.60
C THR A 110 -13.44 12.39 2.28
N THR A 111 -13.50 11.31 1.50
CA THR A 111 -14.74 10.58 1.16
C THR A 111 -14.80 9.21 1.84
N SER A 112 -14.56 9.19 3.14
CA SER A 112 -14.71 7.99 3.97
C SER A 112 -15.85 8.12 4.97
N LEU A 113 -16.40 6.96 5.36
CA LEU A 113 -17.37 6.86 6.46
C LEU A 113 -16.77 6.01 7.57
N TYR A 114 -16.87 6.49 8.80
CA TYR A 114 -16.73 5.65 9.97
C TYR A 114 -18.05 4.91 10.22
N TYR A 115 -17.99 3.59 10.35
CA TYR A 115 -19.12 2.71 10.59
C TYR A 115 -18.98 2.04 11.97
N TYR A 116 -20.05 2.07 12.77
CA TYR A 116 -20.12 1.33 14.02
C TYR A 116 -21.46 0.63 14.24
N ALA A 117 -21.40 -0.66 14.57
CA ALA A 117 -22.57 -1.47 14.94
C ALA A 117 -22.17 -2.63 15.85
N LYS A 118 -23.13 -3.15 16.62
CA LYS A 118 -22.99 -4.38 17.40
C LYS A 118 -23.94 -5.45 16.89
N ASN A 119 -23.53 -6.70 17.07
CA ASN A 119 -24.34 -7.88 16.83
C ASN A 119 -24.00 -8.96 17.87
N ASP A 120 -24.91 -9.86 18.15
CA ASP A 120 -24.70 -10.99 19.07
C ASP A 120 -23.89 -12.14 18.44
N ARG A 121 -23.95 -12.26 17.10
CA ARG A 121 -23.18 -13.26 16.33
C ARG A 121 -21.87 -12.66 15.82
N ALA A 122 -20.77 -13.29 16.18
CA ALA A 122 -19.45 -12.93 15.69
C ALA A 122 -19.37 -13.08 14.16
N SER A 123 -18.82 -12.08 13.48
CA SER A 123 -18.74 -12.07 12.02
C SER A 123 -17.60 -11.21 11.49
N TYR A 124 -17.20 -11.44 10.24
CA TYR A 124 -16.40 -10.49 9.46
C TYR A 124 -17.30 -9.70 8.51
N ALA A 125 -16.85 -8.52 8.07
CA ALA A 125 -17.62 -7.65 7.20
C ALA A 125 -17.01 -7.55 5.80
N VAL A 126 -17.86 -7.54 4.79
CA VAL A 126 -17.57 -7.19 3.40
C VAL A 126 -18.37 -5.95 3.06
N CYS A 127 -17.70 -4.93 2.54
CA CYS A 127 -18.32 -3.69 2.08
C CYS A 127 -18.18 -3.57 0.58
N THR A 128 -19.25 -3.20 -0.09
CA THR A 128 -19.23 -2.77 -1.50
C THR A 128 -19.73 -1.33 -1.59
N VAL A 129 -18.94 -0.46 -2.23
CA VAL A 129 -19.34 0.92 -2.53
C VAL A 129 -19.56 1.05 -4.04
N GLU A 130 -20.75 1.51 -4.42
CA GLU A 130 -21.19 1.63 -5.80
C GLU A 130 -21.70 3.05 -6.09
N ALA A 131 -21.34 3.60 -7.24
CA ALA A 131 -21.84 4.87 -7.74
C ALA A 131 -21.94 4.77 -9.28
N SER A 132 -22.81 3.88 -9.75
CA SER A 132 -22.97 3.55 -11.17
C SER A 132 -23.29 4.77 -12.03
N GLU A 133 -24.09 5.71 -11.52
CA GLU A 133 -24.42 6.97 -12.18
C GLU A 133 -23.18 7.84 -12.47
N ALA A 134 -22.13 7.71 -11.66
CA ALA A 134 -20.85 8.39 -11.88
C ALA A 134 -19.86 7.57 -12.75
N GLY A 135 -20.29 6.42 -13.28
CA GLY A 135 -19.44 5.52 -14.08
C GLY A 135 -18.39 4.77 -13.28
N ALA A 136 -18.52 4.73 -11.95
CA ALA A 136 -17.55 4.10 -11.05
C ALA A 136 -17.62 2.56 -11.13
N SER A 137 -16.47 1.91 -11.11
CA SER A 137 -16.37 0.45 -10.87
C SER A 137 -16.82 0.11 -9.44
N PRO A 138 -17.54 -0.99 -9.17
CA PRO A 138 -17.83 -1.40 -7.80
C PRO A 138 -16.55 -1.56 -6.97
N TYR A 139 -16.49 -0.93 -5.79
CA TYR A 139 -15.35 -1.04 -4.89
C TYR A 139 -15.69 -1.96 -3.71
N LYS A 140 -15.24 -3.22 -3.79
CA LYS A 140 -15.56 -4.27 -2.81
C LYS A 140 -14.34 -4.64 -1.96
N ARG A 141 -14.48 -4.63 -0.64
CA ARG A 141 -13.40 -4.99 0.31
C ARG A 141 -13.89 -5.76 1.51
N THR A 142 -13.07 -6.69 1.99
CA THR A 142 -13.21 -7.29 3.32
C THR A 142 -12.59 -6.36 4.36
N LEU A 143 -13.39 -5.91 5.32
CA LEU A 143 -12.98 -4.90 6.29
C LEU A 143 -12.24 -5.52 7.47
N LYS A 144 -11.16 -4.87 7.91
CA LYS A 144 -10.34 -5.29 9.06
C LYS A 144 -10.86 -4.67 10.35
N SER A 145 -11.02 -5.48 11.39
CA SER A 145 -11.43 -4.98 12.71
C SER A 145 -10.27 -4.33 13.45
N VAL A 146 -10.57 -3.36 14.32
CA VAL A 146 -9.57 -2.68 15.18
C VAL A 146 -8.81 -3.68 16.07
N SER A 147 -9.48 -4.76 16.49
CA SER A 147 -8.87 -5.80 17.33
C SER A 147 -7.90 -6.73 16.59
N GLY A 148 -7.84 -6.65 15.25
CA GLY A 148 -7.13 -7.60 14.40
C GLY A 148 -7.82 -8.96 14.25
N LYS A 149 -8.83 -9.29 15.08
CA LYS A 149 -9.61 -10.52 14.95
C LYS A 149 -10.50 -10.46 13.70
N LYS A 150 -10.59 -11.59 12.98
CA LYS A 150 -11.43 -11.73 11.79
C LYS A 150 -12.93 -11.66 12.15
N TYR A 151 -13.35 -12.41 13.17
CA TYR A 151 -14.73 -12.48 13.63
C TYR A 151 -14.93 -11.66 14.90
N VAL A 152 -15.83 -10.69 14.87
CA VAL A 152 -16.11 -9.77 15.98
C VAL A 152 -17.61 -9.56 16.15
N THR A 153 -18.04 -9.20 17.35
CA THR A 153 -19.42 -8.79 17.68
C THR A 153 -19.59 -7.27 17.74
N THR A 154 -18.47 -6.54 17.81
CA THR A 154 -18.42 -5.08 17.70
C THR A 154 -17.69 -4.72 16.41
N HIS A 155 -18.45 -4.15 15.48
CA HIS A 155 -17.97 -3.76 14.16
C HIS A 155 -17.61 -2.29 14.18
N GLU A 156 -16.36 -1.98 13.84
CA GLU A 156 -15.82 -0.62 13.80
C GLU A 156 -14.86 -0.52 12.62
N TYR A 157 -15.22 0.28 11.61
CA TYR A 157 -14.54 0.30 10.32
C TYR A 157 -14.45 1.70 9.72
N GLN A 158 -13.45 1.94 8.88
CA GLN A 158 -13.47 3.00 7.88
C GLN A 158 -13.90 2.40 6.53
N ILE A 159 -15.04 2.82 6.03
CA ILE A 159 -15.51 2.57 4.68
C ILE A 159 -14.87 3.62 3.77
N LYS A 160 -14.03 3.16 2.84
CA LYS A 160 -13.33 4.00 1.86
C LYS A 160 -13.95 3.83 0.47
N GLY A 161 -13.65 4.77 -0.42
CA GLY A 161 -13.99 4.64 -1.83
C GLY A 161 -15.39 5.13 -2.21
N LEU A 162 -15.93 6.10 -1.47
CA LEU A 162 -17.07 6.88 -1.97
C LEU A 162 -16.59 7.83 -3.06
N VAL A 163 -17.43 8.00 -4.08
CA VAL A 163 -17.22 8.94 -5.19
C VAL A 163 -17.71 10.33 -4.79
N PRO A 164 -16.82 11.35 -4.76
CA PRO A 164 -17.20 12.73 -4.49
C PRO A 164 -18.27 13.24 -5.46
N GLY A 165 -19.21 14.05 -4.97
CA GLY A 165 -20.29 14.64 -5.78
C GLY A 165 -21.36 13.66 -6.27
N ALA A 166 -21.27 12.38 -5.91
CA ALA A 166 -22.20 11.34 -6.35
C ALA A 166 -23.04 10.77 -5.20
N LYS A 167 -24.19 10.20 -5.55
CA LYS A 167 -24.96 9.33 -4.66
C LYS A 167 -24.28 7.96 -4.65
N ASN A 168 -23.78 7.57 -3.49
CA ASN A 168 -23.10 6.28 -3.28
C ASN A 168 -24.07 5.30 -2.63
N LYS A 169 -24.17 4.08 -3.15
CA LYS A 169 -24.76 2.92 -2.46
C LYS A 169 -23.66 2.20 -1.69
N ILE A 170 -23.85 2.01 -0.39
CA ILE A 170 -22.94 1.28 0.48
C ILE A 170 -23.67 0.02 0.92
N THR A 171 -23.14 -1.14 0.55
CA THR A 171 -23.68 -2.45 0.91
C THR A 171 -22.74 -3.13 1.90
N MET A 172 -23.25 -3.44 3.09
CA MET A 172 -22.55 -4.12 4.18
C MET A 172 -23.09 -5.54 4.34
N GLN A 173 -22.20 -6.52 4.20
CA GLN A 173 -22.52 -7.93 4.38
C GLN A 173 -21.65 -8.52 5.48
N PHE A 174 -22.26 -9.26 6.39
CA PHE A 174 -21.61 -9.83 7.56
C PHE A 174 -21.73 -11.34 7.53
N PHE A 175 -20.62 -12.05 7.73
CA PHE A 175 -20.57 -13.51 7.60
C PHE A 175 -19.92 -14.14 8.83
N ASN A 176 -20.49 -15.25 9.30
CA ASN A 176 -19.94 -16.04 10.40
C ASN A 176 -18.75 -16.92 9.94
N GLU A 177 -18.26 -17.76 10.83
CA GLU A 177 -17.12 -18.67 10.58
C GLU A 177 -17.40 -19.67 9.45
N ASP A 178 -18.66 -20.12 9.31
CA ASP A 178 -19.10 -21.03 8.25
C ASP A 178 -19.38 -20.34 6.90
N GLY A 179 -19.14 -19.03 6.80
CA GLY A 179 -19.43 -18.24 5.60
C GLY A 179 -20.92 -17.95 5.38
N ARG A 180 -21.77 -18.19 6.38
CA ARG A 180 -23.20 -17.88 6.35
C ARG A 180 -23.44 -16.44 6.74
N ALA A 181 -24.34 -15.76 6.02
CA ALA A 181 -24.62 -14.37 6.27
C ALA A 181 -25.40 -14.18 7.59
N VAL A 182 -24.88 -13.34 8.49
CA VAL A 182 -25.56 -12.93 9.74
C VAL A 182 -26.27 -11.59 9.60
N GLY A 183 -25.96 -10.84 8.54
CA GLY A 183 -26.60 -9.56 8.25
C GLY A 183 -26.24 -9.05 6.85
N LYS A 184 -27.20 -8.42 6.17
CA LYS A 184 -26.99 -7.76 4.88
C LYS A 184 -27.80 -6.46 4.87
N THR A 185 -27.13 -5.32 4.84
CA THR A 185 -27.80 -4.02 4.76
C THR A 185 -27.18 -3.15 3.68
N HIS A 186 -27.97 -2.28 3.09
CA HIS A 186 -27.46 -1.20 2.25
C HIS A 186 -28.07 0.13 2.62
N PHE A 187 -27.34 1.20 2.35
CA PHE A 187 -27.80 2.57 2.53
C PHE A 187 -27.14 3.50 1.51
N TYR A 188 -27.71 4.68 1.36
CA TYR A 188 -27.20 5.68 0.43
C TYR A 188 -26.59 6.87 1.18
N VAL A 189 -25.48 7.38 0.66
CA VAL A 189 -24.86 8.65 1.09
C VAL A 189 -24.45 9.43 -0.15
N THR A 190 -24.87 10.69 -0.21
CA THR A 190 -24.34 11.64 -1.21
C THR A 190 -23.08 12.26 -0.66
N ALA A 191 -21.94 12.01 -1.30
CA ALA A 191 -20.67 12.61 -0.92
C ALA A 191 -20.62 14.07 -1.42
N PRO A 192 -20.10 15.03 -0.64
CA PRO A 192 -19.80 16.36 -1.15
C PRO A 192 -18.86 16.29 -2.36
N LYS A 193 -19.01 17.27 -3.27
CA LYS A 193 -18.04 17.47 -4.36
C LYS A 193 -16.69 17.89 -3.77
N ASP A 194 -15.60 17.54 -4.44
CA ASP A 194 -14.23 17.90 -4.03
C ASP A 194 -13.46 18.40 -5.26
N ASP A 195 -13.49 19.71 -5.47
CA ASP A 195 -12.87 20.38 -6.62
C ASP A 195 -11.33 20.47 -6.52
N VAL A 196 -10.75 20.02 -5.40
CA VAL A 196 -9.29 19.90 -5.24
C VAL A 196 -8.75 18.68 -5.99
N ILE A 197 -9.60 17.69 -6.28
CA ILE A 197 -9.19 16.46 -6.93
C ILE A 197 -9.00 16.71 -8.43
N PRO A 198 -7.81 16.43 -9.00
CA PRO A 198 -7.57 16.57 -10.42
C PRO A 198 -8.58 15.81 -11.27
N ALA A 199 -9.10 16.45 -12.33
CA ALA A 199 -9.98 15.80 -13.27
C ALA A 199 -9.22 14.75 -14.10
N ILE A 200 -9.92 13.71 -14.54
CA ILE A 200 -9.44 12.84 -15.61
C ILE A 200 -9.94 13.41 -16.94
N LEU A 201 -9.01 13.88 -17.75
CA LEU A 201 -9.26 14.58 -19.02
C LEU A 201 -9.54 13.60 -20.16
N LYS A 202 -8.79 12.50 -20.21
CA LYS A 202 -8.94 11.48 -21.28
C LYS A 202 -8.88 10.08 -20.70
N LYS A 203 -9.61 9.16 -21.34
CA LYS A 203 -9.58 7.72 -21.06
C LYS A 203 -9.26 7.01 -22.35
N ASN A 204 -8.27 6.12 -22.33
CA ASN A 204 -7.90 5.31 -23.47
C ASN A 204 -8.03 3.83 -23.13
N THR A 205 -8.68 3.05 -24.00
CA THR A 205 -8.77 1.58 -23.85
C THR A 205 -7.82 0.96 -24.85
N GLY A 206 -6.91 0.12 -24.37
CA GLY A 206 -5.93 -0.52 -25.23
C GLY A 206 -6.46 -1.80 -25.88
N THR A 207 -5.56 -2.56 -26.50
CA THR A 207 -5.88 -3.78 -27.25
C THR A 207 -5.94 -5.03 -26.38
N SER A 208 -5.45 -4.97 -25.14
CA SER A 208 -5.48 -6.11 -24.22
C SER A 208 -6.93 -6.50 -23.86
N LYS A 209 -7.14 -7.80 -23.62
CA LYS A 209 -8.39 -8.36 -23.10
C LYS A 209 -8.31 -8.67 -21.61
N ALA A 210 -7.15 -8.45 -20.98
CA ALA A 210 -6.99 -8.62 -19.55
C ALA A 210 -7.86 -7.60 -18.79
N LYS A 211 -8.28 -7.97 -17.58
CA LYS A 211 -8.94 -7.04 -16.66
C LYS A 211 -7.86 -6.25 -15.93
N MET A 212 -8.15 -4.99 -15.59
CA MET A 212 -7.32 -4.24 -14.65
C MET A 212 -7.30 -4.98 -13.31
N SER A 213 -6.15 -4.96 -12.62
CA SER A 213 -6.00 -5.54 -11.29
C SER A 213 -6.97 -4.88 -10.30
N ASP A 214 -7.30 -5.56 -9.20
CA ASP A 214 -8.09 -4.94 -8.15
C ASP A 214 -7.27 -3.87 -7.43
N GLY A 215 -7.91 -2.77 -7.01
CA GLY A 215 -7.19 -1.70 -6.32
C GLY A 215 -7.70 -0.30 -6.66
N LEU A 216 -7.04 0.68 -6.06
CA LEU A 216 -7.15 2.09 -6.43
C LEU A 216 -5.78 2.61 -6.86
N PHE A 217 -5.75 3.34 -7.96
CA PHE A 217 -4.60 4.16 -8.35
C PHE A 217 -4.46 5.30 -7.34
N CYS A 218 -3.29 5.41 -6.74
CA CYS A 218 -2.93 6.43 -5.77
C CYS A 218 -1.90 7.35 -6.43
N LEU A 219 -2.35 8.55 -6.77
CA LEU A 219 -1.56 9.60 -7.40
C LEU A 219 -0.93 10.46 -6.31
N PHE A 220 0.40 10.38 -6.22
CA PHE A 220 1.18 10.91 -5.11
C PHE A 220 1.65 12.34 -5.38
N GLY A 221 0.79 13.31 -5.05
CA GLY A 221 1.01 14.75 -5.26
C GLY A 221 0.80 15.20 -6.71
N HIS A 222 0.53 16.49 -6.89
CA HIS A 222 0.51 17.19 -8.18
C HIS A 222 0.82 18.68 -7.98
N ASP A 223 1.39 19.31 -9.01
CA ASP A 223 1.50 20.75 -9.30
C ASP A 223 2.18 21.70 -8.30
N LYS A 224 2.10 21.52 -6.98
CA LYS A 224 2.82 22.32 -5.97
C LYS A 224 3.12 21.52 -4.70
N ALA A 225 4.24 21.79 -4.04
CA ALA A 225 4.61 21.17 -2.77
C ALA A 225 3.71 21.62 -1.59
N ASP A 226 3.05 22.78 -1.74
CA ASP A 226 2.33 23.47 -0.66
C ASP A 226 0.90 22.97 -0.45
N VAL A 227 0.32 22.27 -1.43
CA VAL A 227 -0.97 21.58 -1.32
C VAL A 227 -0.76 20.12 -1.72
N SER A 228 -0.19 19.36 -0.79
CA SER A 228 0.13 17.97 -1.01
C SER A 228 -1.04 17.08 -0.60
N ASN A 229 -1.64 16.36 -1.55
CA ASN A 229 -2.61 15.30 -1.28
C ASN A 229 -2.23 14.03 -2.04
N ILE A 230 -2.85 12.93 -1.64
CA ILE A 230 -2.87 11.67 -2.38
C ILE A 230 -4.26 11.53 -2.99
N TYR A 231 -4.35 11.38 -4.30
CA TYR A 231 -5.63 11.26 -5.00
C TYR A 231 -5.88 9.82 -5.41
N LEU A 232 -7.10 9.33 -5.20
CA LEU A 232 -7.44 7.94 -5.46
C LEU A 232 -8.41 7.83 -6.64
N TYR A 233 -8.11 6.94 -7.58
CA TYR A 233 -8.96 6.66 -8.75
C TYR A 233 -9.18 5.16 -8.92
N ASP A 234 -10.35 4.76 -9.39
CA ASP A 234 -10.66 3.35 -9.67
C ASP A 234 -10.24 2.89 -11.09
N ASN A 235 -10.61 1.67 -11.44
CA ASN A 235 -10.36 1.05 -12.76
C ASN A 235 -11.14 1.69 -13.93
N ASN A 236 -11.97 2.70 -13.66
CA ASN A 236 -12.63 3.53 -14.66
C ASN A 236 -12.12 4.98 -14.66
N GLY A 237 -11.08 5.29 -13.88
CA GLY A 237 -10.56 6.65 -13.73
C GLY A 237 -11.52 7.57 -12.97
N VAL A 238 -12.46 7.01 -12.20
CA VAL A 238 -13.38 7.79 -11.38
C VAL A 238 -12.77 8.01 -10.02
N SER A 239 -12.75 9.29 -9.59
CA SER A 239 -12.23 9.67 -8.29
C SER A 239 -12.93 8.92 -7.15
N ARG A 240 -12.12 8.53 -6.16
CA ARG A 240 -12.52 7.89 -4.92
C ARG A 240 -12.19 8.71 -3.70
N GLY A 241 -11.85 9.99 -3.89
CA GLY A 241 -11.47 10.91 -2.82
C GLY A 241 -9.98 11.16 -2.76
N ARG A 242 -9.57 11.86 -1.69
CA ARG A 242 -8.16 12.18 -1.44
C ARG A 242 -7.79 11.97 0.03
N MET A 243 -6.50 11.81 0.26
CA MET A 243 -5.89 11.82 1.59
C MET A 243 -5.08 13.11 1.75
N PRO A 244 -5.44 13.99 2.71
CA PRO A 244 -4.69 15.22 2.97
C PRO A 244 -3.31 14.95 3.55
N LEU A 245 -2.32 15.77 3.20
CA LEU A 245 -0.99 15.84 3.82
C LEU A 245 -0.73 17.30 4.27
N ASN A 246 0.20 17.51 5.19
CA ASN A 246 0.56 18.86 5.64
C ASN A 246 1.41 19.56 4.58
N LYS A 247 2.50 18.92 4.18
CA LYS A 247 3.44 19.38 3.14
C LYS A 247 4.14 18.16 2.55
N TYR A 248 4.78 18.34 1.41
CA TYR A 248 5.48 17.26 0.70
C TYR A 248 4.52 16.12 0.29
N ARG A 249 4.78 15.54 -0.88
CA ARG A 249 4.04 14.36 -1.34
C ARG A 249 4.50 13.12 -0.57
N THR A 250 3.70 12.06 -0.52
CA THR A 250 4.26 10.77 -0.13
C THR A 250 4.90 10.05 -1.32
N ASP A 251 5.96 9.26 -1.14
CA ASP A 251 6.59 8.56 -2.26
C ASP A 251 6.01 7.16 -2.51
N ARG A 252 5.39 6.56 -1.48
CA ARG A 252 4.59 5.34 -1.53
C ARG A 252 3.86 5.05 -0.22
N PHE A 253 3.00 4.03 -0.22
CA PHE A 253 2.45 3.47 1.02
C PHE A 253 3.27 2.29 1.52
N LEU A 254 3.42 2.20 2.84
CA LEU A 254 3.88 1.01 3.54
C LEU A 254 2.75 0.43 4.40
N PHE A 255 2.77 -0.88 4.60
CA PHE A 255 1.82 -1.59 5.46
C PHE A 255 2.59 -2.30 6.58
N ILE A 256 2.65 -1.67 7.75
CA ILE A 256 3.44 -2.14 8.88
C ILE A 256 2.51 -2.54 10.02
N LYS A 257 2.54 -3.81 10.42
CA LYS A 257 1.74 -4.36 11.54
C LYS A 257 0.25 -3.99 11.45
N GLY A 258 -0.31 -4.05 10.23
CA GLY A 258 -1.71 -3.75 9.95
C GLY A 258 -2.07 -2.26 9.86
N GLN A 259 -1.08 -1.37 9.95
CA GLN A 259 -1.24 0.08 9.79
C GLN A 259 -0.76 0.55 8.42
N LEU A 260 -1.46 1.53 7.87
CA LEU A 260 -1.03 2.29 6.70
C LEU A 260 0.00 3.33 7.15
N VAL A 261 1.17 3.33 6.54
CA VAL A 261 2.30 4.19 6.90
C VAL A 261 2.76 4.99 5.69
N TYR A 262 2.89 6.30 5.87
CA TYR A 262 3.25 7.24 4.80
C TYR A 262 3.85 8.52 5.36
N SER A 263 4.68 9.20 4.57
CA SER A 263 5.10 10.57 4.85
C SER A 263 3.96 11.56 4.64
N TYR A 264 3.86 12.55 5.52
CA TYR A 264 2.82 13.58 5.47
C TYR A 264 3.34 15.02 5.59
N ASP A 265 4.65 15.15 5.80
CA ASP A 265 5.43 16.38 5.86
C ASP A 265 6.81 16.09 5.26
N TYR A 266 7.65 17.11 5.07
CA TYR A 266 9.01 16.94 4.55
C TYR A 266 9.85 15.96 5.36
N ASN A 267 9.61 15.86 6.67
CA ASN A 267 10.41 15.07 7.59
C ASN A 267 9.56 14.25 8.59
N LYS A 268 8.28 13.98 8.27
CA LYS A 268 7.39 13.25 9.18
C LYS A 268 6.65 12.09 8.54
N ILE A 269 6.49 11.01 9.31
CA ILE A 269 5.79 9.78 8.95
C ILE A 269 4.59 9.61 9.87
N ALA A 270 3.44 9.20 9.33
CA ALA A 270 2.25 8.86 10.09
C ALA A 270 1.97 7.35 10.06
N PHE A 271 1.48 6.80 11.17
CA PHE A 271 0.96 5.45 11.30
C PHE A 271 -0.55 5.50 11.51
N THR A 272 -1.30 5.07 10.50
CA THR A 272 -2.76 5.15 10.47
C THR A 272 -3.37 3.75 10.56
N ASN A 273 -4.26 3.53 11.54
CA ASN A 273 -4.91 2.22 11.71
C ASN A 273 -6.05 1.99 10.70
N CYS A 274 -6.71 0.83 10.79
CA CYS A 274 -7.76 0.44 9.84
C CYS A 274 -9.06 1.27 9.91
N ILE A 275 -9.21 2.15 10.90
CA ILE A 275 -10.34 3.09 11.01
C ILE A 275 -9.96 4.52 10.61
N GLY A 276 -8.75 4.72 10.09
CA GLY A 276 -8.27 6.02 9.64
C GLY A 276 -7.69 6.90 10.74
N LYS A 277 -7.55 6.40 11.98
CA LYS A 277 -6.93 7.14 13.08
C LYS A 277 -5.42 7.17 12.93
N VAL A 278 -4.82 8.36 12.99
CA VAL A 278 -3.38 8.53 13.18
C VAL A 278 -3.04 8.14 14.61
N THR A 279 -2.38 7.01 14.76
CA THR A 279 -2.06 6.43 16.09
C THR A 279 -0.70 6.88 16.60
N ARG A 280 0.20 7.24 15.68
CA ARG A 280 1.56 7.66 15.98
C ARG A 280 2.13 8.43 14.79
N THR A 281 3.02 9.37 15.09
CA THR A 281 3.87 10.03 14.10
C THR A 281 5.33 9.85 14.48
N ILE A 282 6.22 9.94 13.51
CA ILE A 282 7.68 9.98 13.69
C ILE A 282 8.20 11.21 12.97
N ASP A 283 9.01 12.01 13.64
CA ASP A 283 9.81 13.08 13.04
C ASP A 283 11.23 12.53 12.81
N ILE A 284 11.75 12.64 11.59
CA ILE A 284 13.07 12.11 11.26
C ILE A 284 14.21 13.10 11.54
N GLY A 285 13.92 14.29 12.07
CA GLY A 285 14.91 15.28 12.48
C GLY A 285 15.41 16.13 11.32
N ASN A 286 16.74 16.31 11.23
CA ASN A 286 17.42 17.18 10.27
C ASN A 286 17.53 16.60 8.84
N TYR A 287 16.60 15.73 8.48
CA TYR A 287 16.53 15.07 7.19
C TYR A 287 15.21 15.42 6.51
N GLN A 288 15.21 15.54 5.19
CA GLN A 288 14.00 15.70 4.39
C GLN A 288 13.86 14.53 3.43
N PHE A 289 12.66 13.94 3.34
CA PHE A 289 12.38 12.88 2.39
C PHE A 289 12.69 13.31 0.97
N HIS A 290 13.33 12.41 0.23
CA HIS A 290 13.60 12.63 -1.16
C HIS A 290 13.40 11.32 -1.92
N HIS A 291 12.41 11.31 -2.81
CA HIS A 291 12.13 10.27 -3.79
C HIS A 291 11.65 8.88 -3.32
N ASP A 292 12.12 8.35 -2.18
CA ASP A 292 11.71 7.00 -1.77
C ASP A 292 11.90 6.58 -0.31
N PHE A 293 11.10 5.60 0.12
CA PHE A 293 11.30 4.86 1.37
C PHE A 293 10.71 3.43 1.29
N ARG A 294 11.22 2.49 2.10
CA ARG A 294 10.82 1.07 2.15
C ARG A 294 10.82 0.54 3.59
N TYR A 295 10.05 -0.51 3.86
CA TYR A 295 10.07 -1.20 5.15
C TYR A 295 10.98 -2.43 5.10
N ASP A 296 12.05 -2.40 5.88
CA ASP A 296 12.82 -3.60 6.21
C ASP A 296 12.09 -4.36 7.33
N LYS A 297 11.36 -5.40 6.93
CA LYS A 297 10.63 -6.27 7.85
C LYS A 297 11.57 -7.10 8.74
N LYS A 298 12.77 -7.46 8.26
CA LYS A 298 13.72 -8.32 8.99
C LYS A 298 14.30 -7.56 10.18
N HIS A 299 14.60 -6.27 10.02
CA HIS A 299 15.19 -5.42 11.06
C HIS A 299 14.19 -4.49 11.76
N ASP A 300 12.92 -4.50 11.36
CA ASP A 300 11.86 -3.59 11.83
C ASP A 300 12.25 -2.11 11.68
N LYS A 301 12.80 -1.76 10.50
CA LYS A 301 13.25 -0.40 10.15
C LYS A 301 12.53 0.13 8.92
N ILE A 302 12.28 1.43 8.87
CA ILE A 302 11.95 2.11 7.61
C ILE A 302 13.26 2.70 7.08
N ILE A 303 13.64 2.30 5.88
CA ILE A 303 14.78 2.87 5.18
C ILE A 303 14.27 4.00 4.30
N CYS A 304 14.94 5.15 4.35
CA CYS A 304 14.49 6.36 3.69
C CYS A 304 15.65 6.96 2.91
N LEU A 305 15.40 7.32 1.66
CA LEU A 305 16.25 8.22 0.91
C LEU A 305 15.90 9.66 1.31
N VAL A 306 16.92 10.44 1.65
CA VAL A 306 16.73 11.77 2.23
C VAL A 306 17.79 12.75 1.74
N ASN A 307 17.47 14.04 1.84
CA ASN A 307 18.45 15.10 1.89
C ASN A 307 18.86 15.31 3.36
N ASN A 308 20.16 15.37 3.62
CA ASN A 308 20.71 15.78 4.90
C ASN A 308 20.95 17.30 4.85
N LEU A 309 20.27 18.04 5.72
CA LEU A 309 20.28 19.51 5.67
C LEU A 309 21.61 20.14 6.11
N ASP A 310 22.52 19.34 6.68
CA ASP A 310 23.87 19.79 7.04
C ASP A 310 24.87 19.64 5.88
N LYS A 311 24.48 19.04 4.74
CA LYS A 311 25.36 18.75 3.61
C LYS A 311 25.19 19.77 2.48
N ASP A 312 26.25 19.93 1.70
CA ASP A 312 26.25 20.69 0.44
C ASP A 312 25.90 19.82 -0.78
N THR A 313 25.46 18.58 -0.56
CA THR A 313 24.97 17.65 -1.58
C THR A 313 23.55 17.21 -1.28
N ILE A 314 22.85 16.72 -2.31
CA ILE A 314 21.49 16.20 -2.19
C ILE A 314 21.35 14.83 -2.84
N GLU A 315 20.29 14.12 -2.45
CA GLU A 315 19.86 12.85 -3.05
C GLU A 315 20.86 11.70 -2.97
N ASP A 316 21.72 11.72 -1.95
CA ASP A 316 22.85 10.82 -1.81
C ASP A 316 22.96 10.18 -0.42
N THR A 317 21.98 10.44 0.46
CA THR A 317 21.99 10.00 1.85
C THR A 317 20.83 9.05 2.13
N ILE A 318 21.14 7.90 2.75
CA ILE A 318 20.16 6.90 3.16
C ILE A 318 20.17 6.82 4.69
N VAL A 319 18.99 6.94 5.29
CA VAL A 319 18.80 6.81 6.74
C VAL A 319 17.92 5.60 7.07
N GLN A 320 18.04 5.11 8.29
CA GLN A 320 17.13 4.13 8.87
C GLN A 320 16.34 4.76 10.01
N VAL A 321 15.06 4.40 10.11
CA VAL A 321 14.15 4.80 11.18
C VAL A 321 13.71 3.55 11.91
N ASP A 322 14.02 3.45 13.19
CA ASP A 322 13.55 2.35 14.03
C ASP A 322 12.03 2.43 14.21
N VAL A 323 11.30 1.40 13.75
CA VAL A 323 9.84 1.43 13.80
C VAL A 323 9.34 1.46 15.23
N LYS A 324 10.02 0.84 16.21
CA LYS A 324 9.53 0.79 17.59
C LYS A 324 9.73 2.11 18.33
N THR A 325 10.94 2.66 18.26
CA THR A 325 11.39 3.82 19.05
C THR A 325 11.24 5.14 18.31
N GLY A 326 11.13 5.12 16.98
CA GLY A 326 11.14 6.31 16.14
C GLY A 326 12.52 6.95 15.97
N LYS A 327 13.59 6.33 16.49
CA LYS A 327 14.95 6.86 16.37
C LYS A 327 15.43 6.76 14.92
N THR A 328 15.88 7.89 14.39
CA THR A 328 16.52 7.98 13.07
C THR A 328 18.05 7.99 13.21
N SER A 329 18.73 7.31 12.30
CA SER A 329 20.19 7.38 12.16
C SER A 329 20.60 7.17 10.71
N MET A 330 21.73 7.74 10.30
CA MET A 330 22.33 7.48 8.99
C MET A 330 22.61 5.98 8.82
N LEU A 331 22.18 5.42 7.69
CA LEU A 331 22.53 4.07 7.27
C LEU A 331 23.83 4.12 6.47
N PHE A 332 23.84 4.90 5.40
CA PHE A 332 25.06 5.21 4.65
C PHE A 332 24.94 6.49 3.83
N ASP A 333 26.09 6.96 3.37
CA ASP A 333 26.26 8.14 2.54
C ASP A 333 26.98 7.72 1.26
N CYS A 334 26.37 7.96 0.10
CA CYS A 334 26.93 7.59 -1.19
C CYS A 334 28.26 8.29 -1.48
N GLU A 335 28.55 9.46 -0.89
CA GLU A 335 29.85 10.12 -1.06
C GLU A 335 31.00 9.29 -0.48
N LYS A 336 30.73 8.55 0.61
CA LYS A 336 31.72 7.66 1.23
C LYS A 336 31.95 6.38 0.42
N ILE A 337 30.95 5.97 -0.37
CA ILE A 337 31.00 4.76 -1.18
C ILE A 337 31.62 5.06 -2.56
N LEU A 338 31.30 6.21 -3.15
CA LEU A 338 31.75 6.62 -4.49
C LEU A 338 32.51 7.97 -4.47
N PRO A 339 33.58 8.10 -3.67
CA PRO A 339 34.27 9.38 -3.49
C PRO A 339 34.83 9.95 -4.79
N LEU A 340 35.27 9.09 -5.71
CA LEU A 340 35.77 9.53 -7.02
C LEU A 340 34.65 10.17 -7.87
N MET A 341 33.46 9.58 -7.91
CA MET A 341 32.33 10.10 -8.68
C MET A 341 31.85 11.43 -8.12
N ARG A 342 31.80 11.55 -6.80
CA ARG A 342 31.53 12.82 -6.13
C ARG A 342 32.57 13.90 -6.47
N LYS A 343 33.85 13.54 -6.51
CA LYS A 343 34.96 14.48 -6.84
C LYS A 343 34.92 14.95 -8.29
N LEU A 344 34.55 14.08 -9.22
CA LEU A 344 34.47 14.42 -10.66
C LEU A 344 33.22 15.22 -11.01
N ALA A 345 32.20 15.20 -10.14
CA ALA A 345 30.97 15.94 -10.36
C ALA A 345 31.19 17.45 -10.19
N ILE A 346 30.54 18.24 -11.06
CA ILE A 346 30.58 19.71 -11.01
C ILE A 346 29.19 20.29 -10.77
N GLN A 347 29.15 21.51 -10.26
CA GLN A 347 27.90 22.23 -10.14
C GLN A 347 27.34 22.59 -11.52
N ARG A 348 26.01 22.55 -11.64
CA ARG A 348 25.32 22.96 -12.86
C ARG A 348 25.64 24.42 -13.19
N LYS A 349 25.62 24.76 -14.49
CA LYS A 349 25.71 26.15 -14.93
C LYS A 349 24.65 27.00 -14.22
N GLY A 350 25.08 28.08 -13.58
CA GLY A 350 24.23 28.96 -12.76
C GLY A 350 24.19 28.62 -11.27
N GLY A 351 24.90 27.57 -10.83
CA GLY A 351 25.14 27.29 -9.42
C GLY A 351 23.96 26.65 -8.66
N ARG A 352 22.79 26.48 -9.29
CA ARG A 352 21.58 25.98 -8.63
C ARG A 352 21.16 24.59 -9.11
N ASN A 353 20.72 23.75 -8.18
CA ASN A 353 20.10 22.47 -8.47
C ASN A 353 18.67 22.64 -9.02
N THR A 354 18.02 21.52 -9.37
CA THR A 354 16.67 21.52 -9.98
C THR A 354 15.60 22.09 -9.06
N TYR A 355 15.86 22.17 -7.75
CA TYR A 355 14.94 22.68 -6.73
C TYR A 355 15.24 24.14 -6.35
N GLY A 356 16.27 24.75 -6.93
CA GLY A 356 16.66 26.13 -6.71
C GLY A 356 17.68 26.35 -5.59
N GLY A 357 18.07 25.29 -4.87
CA GLY A 357 19.14 25.32 -3.87
C GLY A 357 20.53 25.26 -4.50
N THR A 358 21.58 25.44 -3.69
CA THR A 358 22.99 25.45 -4.14
C THR A 358 23.69 24.11 -3.99
N GLU A 359 23.00 23.12 -3.43
CA GLU A 359 23.55 21.80 -3.17
C GLU A 359 23.86 21.07 -4.48
N LEU A 360 24.90 20.24 -4.48
CA LEU A 360 25.34 19.46 -5.63
C LEU A 360 24.54 18.17 -5.78
N ASP A 361 23.87 18.04 -6.92
CA ASP A 361 23.11 16.86 -7.34
C ASP A 361 23.97 15.97 -8.27
N TRP A 362 24.90 15.23 -7.67
CA TRP A 362 25.94 14.49 -8.40
C TRP A 362 25.56 13.04 -8.77
N ILE A 363 24.58 12.48 -8.07
CA ILE A 363 24.16 11.09 -8.24
C ILE A 363 22.64 10.95 -8.43
N HIS A 364 21.83 11.83 -7.84
CA HIS A 364 20.38 11.83 -7.99
C HIS A 364 19.77 10.43 -7.77
N ILE A 365 19.93 9.85 -6.57
CA ILE A 365 19.26 8.58 -6.28
C ILE A 365 17.77 8.85 -6.23
N ASN A 366 16.96 8.07 -6.94
CA ASN A 366 15.50 8.31 -7.03
C ASN A 366 14.62 7.12 -6.63
N SER A 367 15.25 5.97 -6.39
CA SER A 367 14.58 4.76 -5.93
C SER A 367 15.62 3.76 -5.47
N PHE A 368 15.19 2.87 -4.60
CA PHE A 368 15.97 1.72 -4.17
C PHE A 368 15.07 0.54 -3.84
N ASP A 369 15.66 -0.64 -3.79
CA ASP A 369 14.98 -1.84 -3.33
C ASP A 369 15.93 -2.80 -2.61
N PHE A 370 15.37 -3.66 -1.78
CA PHE A 370 16.13 -4.66 -1.03
C PHE A 370 16.44 -5.88 -1.89
N LEU A 371 17.59 -6.50 -1.61
CA LEU A 371 17.84 -7.90 -1.95
C LEU A 371 17.38 -8.78 -0.78
N ASP A 372 17.11 -10.04 -1.08
CA ASP A 372 16.65 -11.08 -0.14
C ASP A 372 17.69 -11.49 0.90
N ASP A 373 18.98 -11.18 0.68
CA ASP A 373 20.03 -11.33 1.69
C ASP A 373 19.76 -10.50 2.98
N GLY A 374 18.91 -9.47 2.87
CA GLY A 374 18.55 -8.56 3.94
C GLY A 374 19.70 -7.66 4.40
N ASN A 375 20.75 -7.50 3.60
CA ASN A 375 21.91 -6.67 3.91
C ASN A 375 22.44 -5.89 2.70
N SER A 376 21.72 -5.93 1.58
CA SER A 376 22.05 -5.19 0.37
C SER A 376 20.86 -4.37 -0.14
N LEU A 377 21.18 -3.25 -0.80
CA LEU A 377 20.24 -2.43 -1.55
C LEU A 377 20.70 -2.32 -3.01
N VAL A 378 19.76 -2.35 -3.95
CA VAL A 378 19.96 -1.81 -5.30
C VAL A 378 19.45 -0.37 -5.32
N LEU A 379 20.23 0.57 -5.86
CA LEU A 379 19.93 1.99 -5.97
C LEU A 379 19.85 2.42 -7.44
N SER A 380 18.89 3.28 -7.76
CA SER A 380 18.77 3.89 -9.10
C SER A 380 19.35 5.31 -9.09
N SER A 381 20.49 5.50 -9.75
CA SER A 381 21.07 6.82 -10.00
C SER A 381 20.58 7.37 -11.33
N ARG A 382 19.84 8.47 -11.28
CA ARG A 382 19.36 9.16 -12.48
C ARG A 382 20.51 9.87 -13.19
N GLU A 383 21.35 10.58 -12.44
CA GLU A 383 22.37 11.47 -12.99
C GLU A 383 23.52 10.70 -13.64
N GLN A 384 23.88 9.53 -13.10
CA GLN A 384 24.87 8.63 -13.69
C GLN A 384 24.24 7.62 -14.67
N SER A 385 22.91 7.63 -14.86
CA SER A 385 22.19 6.61 -15.64
C SER A 385 22.67 5.20 -15.34
N SER A 386 22.74 4.90 -14.04
CA SER A 386 23.31 3.67 -13.52
C SER A 386 22.46 3.08 -12.40
N ILE A 387 22.60 1.78 -12.21
CA ILE A 387 22.01 1.05 -11.11
C ILE A 387 23.13 0.43 -10.28
N LEU A 388 23.15 0.69 -8.99
CA LEU A 388 24.25 0.36 -8.08
C LEU A 388 23.75 -0.65 -7.05
N LYS A 389 24.48 -1.73 -6.80
CA LYS A 389 24.25 -2.55 -5.60
C LYS A 389 25.23 -2.14 -4.52
N ILE A 390 24.70 -1.82 -3.34
CA ILE A 390 25.45 -1.58 -2.12
C ILE A 390 25.18 -2.75 -1.19
N LYS A 391 26.23 -3.50 -0.82
CA LYS A 391 26.13 -4.58 0.17
C LYS A 391 26.59 -4.12 1.54
N ASN A 392 26.36 -4.97 2.54
CA ASN A 392 26.82 -4.74 3.91
C ASN A 392 26.26 -3.44 4.53
N ILE A 393 25.02 -3.07 4.17
CA ILE A 393 24.41 -1.77 4.49
C ILE A 393 24.31 -1.48 5.99
N TYR A 394 24.27 -2.51 6.84
CA TYR A 394 24.17 -2.36 8.29
C TYR A 394 25.52 -2.38 9.03
N THR A 395 26.61 -2.63 8.33
CA THR A 395 27.95 -2.75 8.93
C THR A 395 28.93 -1.82 8.23
N LYS A 396 29.51 -2.27 7.11
CA LYS A 396 30.42 -1.50 6.27
C LYS A 396 29.87 -1.48 4.83
N PRO A 397 28.99 -0.52 4.52
CA PRO A 397 28.42 -0.35 3.19
C PRO A 397 29.52 -0.24 2.12
N GLU A 398 29.41 -1.04 1.07
CA GLU A 398 30.38 -1.05 -0.03
C GLU A 398 29.71 -1.37 -1.36
N LEU A 399 30.29 -0.85 -2.45
CA LEU A 399 29.82 -1.12 -3.81
C LEU A 399 30.08 -2.58 -4.17
N ASP A 400 29.08 -3.25 -4.75
CA ASP A 400 29.18 -4.64 -5.22
C ASP A 400 29.05 -4.78 -6.74
N TYR A 401 28.14 -4.01 -7.35
CA TYR A 401 28.08 -3.92 -8.80
C TYR A 401 27.51 -2.60 -9.30
N VAL A 402 27.75 -2.34 -10.59
CA VAL A 402 27.16 -1.25 -11.37
C VAL A 402 26.57 -1.81 -12.67
N ILE A 403 25.32 -1.46 -12.98
CA ILE A 403 24.74 -1.59 -14.32
C ILE A 403 24.77 -0.22 -14.97
N HIS A 404 25.58 -0.08 -16.00
CA HIS A 404 25.77 1.16 -16.76
C HIS A 404 26.21 0.82 -18.18
N ARG A 405 25.79 1.61 -19.17
CA ARG A 405 26.16 1.40 -20.59
C ARG A 405 27.28 2.32 -21.05
N GLY A 406 27.40 3.51 -20.47
CA GLY A 406 28.38 4.51 -20.85
C GLY A 406 29.80 4.19 -20.36
N THR A 407 30.66 5.20 -20.39
CA THR A 407 32.10 5.07 -20.17
C THR A 407 32.60 5.74 -18.90
N ILE A 408 31.70 6.31 -18.07
CA ILE A 408 32.09 7.18 -16.94
C ILE A 408 32.92 6.47 -15.87
N TYR A 409 32.84 5.14 -15.78
CA TYR A 409 33.62 4.33 -14.84
C TYR A 409 34.88 3.72 -15.46
N ASN A 410 35.07 3.81 -16.79
CA ASN A 410 36.19 3.18 -17.46
C ASN A 410 37.52 3.84 -17.04
N GLY A 411 38.54 3.02 -16.82
CA GLY A 411 39.84 3.51 -16.33
C GLY A 411 39.86 3.95 -14.87
N THR A 412 38.77 3.70 -14.12
CA THR A 412 38.70 3.93 -12.67
C THR A 412 38.64 2.61 -11.91
N ASP A 413 38.90 2.64 -10.61
CA ASP A 413 38.73 1.47 -9.72
C ASP A 413 37.27 0.99 -9.65
N ILE A 414 36.31 1.78 -10.15
CA ILE A 414 34.90 1.38 -10.23
C ILE A 414 34.66 0.43 -11.43
N ALA A 415 35.54 0.43 -12.44
CA ALA A 415 35.37 -0.36 -13.66
C ALA A 415 35.16 -1.85 -13.39
N GLN A 416 35.83 -2.40 -12.37
CA GLN A 416 35.72 -3.81 -11.97
C GLN A 416 34.32 -4.21 -11.48
N TYR A 417 33.53 -3.24 -11.00
CA TYR A 417 32.18 -3.47 -10.50
C TYR A 417 31.12 -3.46 -11.61
N GLN A 418 31.47 -3.09 -12.85
CA GLN A 418 30.50 -3.08 -13.95
C GLN A 418 30.05 -4.50 -14.33
N LEU A 419 28.74 -4.74 -14.37
CA LEU A 419 28.18 -5.97 -14.92
C LEU A 419 28.29 -5.96 -16.44
N LYS A 420 28.64 -7.12 -17.01
CA LYS A 420 28.71 -7.28 -18.46
C LYS A 420 27.29 -7.41 -19.02
N ARG A 421 26.97 -6.55 -19.97
CA ARG A 421 25.72 -6.65 -20.72
C ARG A 421 25.76 -7.80 -21.73
N GLU A 422 24.68 -8.56 -21.79
CA GLU A 422 24.45 -9.57 -22.83
C GLU A 422 23.25 -9.19 -23.71
N GLY A 423 23.49 -9.08 -25.01
CA GLY A 423 22.46 -8.81 -26.02
C GLY A 423 22.16 -7.33 -26.30
N ASP A 424 21.39 -7.11 -27.36
CA ASP A 424 21.04 -5.79 -27.88
C ASP A 424 19.66 -5.30 -27.40
N PHE A 425 19.65 -4.17 -26.69
CA PHE A 425 18.44 -3.54 -26.15
C PHE A 425 18.67 -2.06 -25.84
N VAL A 426 17.57 -1.32 -25.64
CA VAL A 426 17.62 0.08 -25.20
C VAL A 426 18.05 0.10 -23.73
N ALA A 427 19.22 0.68 -23.46
CA ALA A 427 19.75 0.76 -22.11
C ALA A 427 19.00 1.79 -21.25
N ASN A 428 19.10 1.63 -19.94
CA ASN A 428 18.53 2.58 -18.99
C ASN A 428 19.25 3.93 -19.06
N ALA A 429 18.50 5.01 -19.22
CA ALA A 429 19.00 6.38 -19.14
C ALA A 429 18.02 7.25 -18.34
N GLY A 430 18.50 7.78 -17.21
CA GLY A 430 17.68 8.56 -16.27
C GLY A 430 16.50 7.79 -15.67
N GLN A 431 16.63 6.47 -15.48
CA GLN A 431 15.57 5.57 -15.05
C GLN A 431 15.02 5.86 -13.64
N HIS A 432 13.79 5.43 -13.37
CA HIS A 432 13.09 5.56 -12.08
C HIS A 432 12.42 4.26 -11.65
N THR A 433 12.09 4.19 -10.36
CA THR A 433 11.27 3.14 -9.75
C THR A 433 11.81 1.75 -10.07
N ILE A 434 13.06 1.51 -9.70
CA ILE A 434 13.62 0.15 -9.76
C ILE A 434 12.93 -0.74 -8.73
N THR A 435 12.78 -2.03 -9.05
CA THR A 435 12.27 -3.04 -8.13
C THR A 435 12.91 -4.38 -8.44
N VAL A 436 13.32 -5.09 -7.39
CA VAL A 436 13.86 -6.44 -7.48
C VAL A 436 12.70 -7.43 -7.40
N GLU A 437 12.70 -8.43 -8.28
CA GLU A 437 11.71 -9.49 -8.33
C GLU A 437 12.41 -10.84 -8.40
N TYR A 438 12.05 -11.71 -7.45
CA TYR A 438 12.54 -13.09 -7.38
C TYR A 438 11.52 -14.03 -8.03
N ASP A 439 12.04 -15.11 -8.62
CA ASP A 439 11.26 -16.17 -9.23
C ASP A 439 11.90 -17.51 -8.83
N ASP A 440 11.10 -18.42 -8.29
CA ASP A 440 11.58 -19.71 -7.76
C ASP A 440 12.23 -20.60 -8.82
N SER A 441 12.03 -20.32 -10.11
CA SER A 441 12.69 -21.01 -11.22
C SER A 441 14.10 -20.52 -11.51
N LEU A 442 14.51 -19.37 -10.95
CA LEU A 442 15.84 -18.81 -11.15
C LEU A 442 16.86 -19.50 -10.22
N PRO A 443 18.08 -19.79 -10.70
CA PRO A 443 19.19 -20.19 -9.85
C PRO A 443 19.52 -19.13 -8.78
N GLU A 444 20.05 -19.58 -7.65
CA GLU A 444 20.60 -18.69 -6.62
C GLU A 444 21.63 -17.72 -7.23
N GLY A 445 21.52 -16.44 -6.89
CA GLY A 445 22.34 -15.36 -7.43
C GLY A 445 21.74 -14.71 -8.70
N GLN A 446 20.57 -15.18 -9.14
CA GLN A 446 19.79 -14.54 -10.20
C GLN A 446 18.49 -13.93 -9.67
N TYR A 447 18.14 -12.78 -10.23
CA TYR A 447 16.86 -12.12 -9.98
C TYR A 447 16.52 -11.19 -11.14
N TYR A 448 15.25 -10.85 -11.24
CA TYR A 448 14.81 -9.81 -12.14
C TYR A 448 14.92 -8.44 -11.50
N LEU A 449 15.28 -7.44 -12.31
CA LEU A 449 15.29 -6.04 -11.94
C LEU A 449 14.49 -5.27 -12.98
N TYR A 450 13.31 -4.78 -12.60
CA TYR A 450 12.47 -3.98 -13.49
C TYR A 450 12.46 -2.51 -13.11
N MET A 451 12.15 -1.65 -14.08
CA MET A 451 12.18 -0.20 -13.92
C MET A 451 11.32 0.52 -14.96
N PHE A 452 11.01 1.80 -14.67
CA PHE A 452 10.62 2.75 -15.70
C PHE A 452 11.90 3.35 -16.27
N ASN A 453 12.28 2.94 -17.47
CA ASN A 453 13.38 3.56 -18.21
C ASN A 453 12.87 4.83 -18.91
N ASN A 454 13.13 5.99 -18.29
CA ASN A 454 12.76 7.28 -18.86
C ASN A 454 13.39 7.52 -20.24
N ASN A 455 14.55 6.90 -20.49
CA ASN A 455 15.35 7.06 -21.70
C ASN A 455 15.61 8.56 -21.99
N TYR A 456 16.05 9.29 -20.96
CA TYR A 456 16.32 10.72 -21.03
C TYR A 456 17.82 11.01 -21.02
N GLY A 457 18.30 11.58 -22.12
CA GLY A 457 19.70 11.92 -22.33
C GLY A 457 20.11 13.24 -21.68
N ARG A 458 20.32 13.27 -20.36
CA ARG A 458 20.89 14.43 -19.69
C ARG A 458 21.56 14.08 -18.36
N ALA A 459 22.83 14.42 -18.25
CA ALA A 459 23.60 14.49 -17.02
C ALA A 459 24.16 15.91 -16.95
N THR A 460 23.92 16.60 -15.85
CA THR A 460 24.27 18.01 -15.65
C THR A 460 25.47 18.24 -14.76
N SER A 461 25.74 17.34 -13.82
CA SER A 461 26.93 17.37 -12.97
C SER A 461 28.10 16.56 -13.53
N ILE A 462 27.90 15.86 -14.66
CA ILE A 462 28.91 15.02 -15.32
C ILE A 462 29.10 15.48 -16.78
N PRO A 463 29.92 16.52 -17.04
CA PRO A 463 30.10 17.07 -18.39
C PRO A 463 30.76 16.10 -19.37
N THR A 464 31.52 15.13 -18.84
CA THR A 464 32.19 14.08 -19.60
C THR A 464 31.28 12.91 -19.95
N PHE A 465 29.98 12.99 -19.62
CA PHE A 465 29.03 11.92 -19.91
C PHE A 465 28.86 11.74 -21.42
N ASP A 466 29.28 10.59 -21.94
CA ASP A 466 29.19 10.26 -23.35
C ASP A 466 27.81 9.70 -23.71
N TRP A 467 26.92 10.58 -24.17
CA TRP A 467 25.59 10.21 -24.64
C TRP A 467 25.60 9.46 -25.98
N SER A 468 26.70 9.44 -26.74
CA SER A 468 26.78 8.65 -27.98
C SER A 468 26.66 7.15 -27.72
N MET A 469 27.03 6.72 -26.51
CA MET A 469 26.86 5.35 -26.03
C MET A 469 25.39 4.97 -25.82
N TYR A 470 24.46 5.93 -25.80
CA TYR A 470 23.03 5.71 -25.60
C TYR A 470 22.25 6.16 -26.84
N PRO A 471 22.18 5.34 -27.90
CA PRO A 471 21.51 5.72 -29.13
C PRO A 471 20.01 5.95 -28.88
N ASN A 472 19.44 6.97 -29.55
CA ASN A 472 18.02 7.32 -29.51
C ASN A 472 17.47 7.72 -28.13
N VAL A 473 18.32 8.24 -27.24
CA VAL A 473 17.84 8.89 -26.01
C VAL A 473 16.98 10.11 -26.32
N GLY A 474 15.91 10.27 -25.54
CA GLY A 474 15.04 11.45 -25.61
C GLY A 474 15.68 12.69 -25.00
N ASN A 475 15.09 13.84 -25.29
CA ASN A 475 15.37 15.12 -24.64
C ASN A 475 14.24 15.48 -23.67
N PHE A 476 14.33 16.62 -22.98
CA PHE A 476 13.35 16.97 -21.96
C PHE A 476 11.88 17.04 -22.46
N LYS A 477 11.67 17.35 -23.74
CA LYS A 477 10.34 17.54 -24.34
C LYS A 477 9.84 16.31 -25.11
N SER A 478 10.73 15.57 -25.75
CA SER A 478 10.36 14.47 -26.65
C SER A 478 11.28 13.27 -26.55
N GLY A 479 10.70 12.09 -26.72
CA GLY A 479 11.40 10.81 -26.68
C GLY A 479 10.42 9.65 -26.58
N THR A 480 10.93 8.49 -26.22
CA THR A 480 10.12 7.31 -25.87
C THR A 480 10.69 6.71 -24.60
N SER A 481 9.83 6.44 -23.63
CA SER A 481 10.20 5.77 -22.39
C SER A 481 9.84 4.29 -22.50
N TYR A 482 10.41 3.46 -21.65
CA TYR A 482 10.23 2.02 -21.73
C TYR A 482 9.99 1.44 -20.35
N TYR A 483 9.12 0.43 -20.28
CA TYR A 483 9.25 -0.57 -19.24
C TYR A 483 10.47 -1.41 -19.61
N SER A 484 11.37 -1.67 -18.66
CA SER A 484 12.54 -2.53 -18.88
C SER A 484 12.69 -3.48 -17.69
N LYS A 485 12.81 -4.77 -17.98
CA LYS A 485 13.08 -5.84 -17.01
C LYS A 485 14.34 -6.57 -17.43
N PHE A 486 15.34 -6.56 -16.56
CA PHE A 486 16.62 -7.26 -16.74
C PHE A 486 16.62 -8.53 -15.91
N LEU A 487 17.24 -9.59 -16.41
CA LEU A 487 17.73 -10.70 -15.59
C LEU A 487 19.17 -10.38 -15.20
N VAL A 488 19.43 -10.25 -13.91
CA VAL A 488 20.77 -10.02 -13.34
C VAL A 488 21.30 -11.36 -12.87
N ASP A 489 22.57 -11.65 -13.17
CA ASP A 489 23.30 -12.81 -12.67
C ASP A 489 24.58 -12.35 -11.97
N GLU A 490 24.59 -12.46 -10.64
CA GLU A 490 25.73 -12.02 -9.83
C GLU A 490 26.92 -12.98 -9.94
N LYS A 491 26.69 -14.27 -10.21
CA LYS A 491 27.73 -15.30 -10.31
C LYS A 491 28.53 -15.14 -11.59
N THR A 492 27.86 -14.94 -12.71
CA THR A 492 28.52 -14.69 -14.01
C THR A 492 28.89 -13.22 -14.23
N ARG A 493 28.42 -12.33 -13.34
CA ARG A 493 28.64 -10.88 -13.41
C ARG A 493 28.03 -10.27 -14.67
N THR A 494 26.85 -10.77 -15.08
CA THR A 494 26.18 -10.32 -16.30
C THR A 494 24.75 -9.84 -16.06
N TYR A 495 24.21 -9.13 -17.05
CA TYR A 495 22.79 -8.80 -17.10
C TYR A 495 22.29 -8.82 -18.54
N LYS A 496 21.04 -9.27 -18.73
CA LYS A 496 20.40 -9.34 -20.05
C LYS A 496 18.96 -8.90 -20.02
N LEU A 497 18.41 -8.54 -21.17
CA LEU A 497 17.01 -8.16 -21.28
C LEU A 497 16.10 -9.38 -21.13
N ALA A 498 15.14 -9.30 -20.20
CA ALA A 498 14.04 -10.25 -20.08
C ALA A 498 12.77 -9.74 -20.78
N GLN A 499 12.46 -8.45 -20.66
CA GLN A 499 11.30 -7.83 -21.31
C GLN A 499 11.48 -6.32 -21.46
N GLN A 500 11.05 -5.77 -22.61
CA GLN A 500 11.00 -4.33 -22.85
C GLN A 500 9.83 -3.98 -23.76
N PHE A 501 9.11 -2.90 -23.44
CA PHE A 501 8.09 -2.33 -24.32
C PHE A 501 7.93 -0.82 -24.05
N SER A 502 7.41 -0.10 -25.04
CA SER A 502 7.27 1.35 -24.99
C SER A 502 6.16 1.80 -24.03
N LEU A 503 6.44 2.88 -23.31
CA LEU A 503 5.53 3.61 -22.44
C LEU A 503 5.33 5.04 -22.97
N PRO A 504 4.24 5.73 -22.59
CA PRO A 504 4.11 7.16 -22.83
C PRO A 504 5.32 7.90 -22.27
N TYR A 505 5.85 8.86 -23.03
CA TYR A 505 7.14 9.47 -22.72
C TYR A 505 7.10 10.25 -21.39
N SER A 506 8.13 10.06 -20.58
CA SER A 506 8.39 10.94 -19.45
C SER A 506 9.89 11.10 -19.27
N ALA A 507 10.41 12.32 -19.49
CA ALA A 507 11.83 12.61 -19.30
C ALA A 507 12.28 12.47 -17.83
N ILE A 508 11.38 12.79 -16.91
CA ILE A 508 11.58 12.72 -15.45
C ILE A 508 10.31 12.17 -14.81
N VAL A 509 10.37 11.75 -13.55
CA VAL A 509 9.25 11.33 -12.70
C VAL A 509 8.34 10.27 -13.31
N SER A 510 8.39 9.04 -12.80
CA SER A 510 7.59 7.95 -13.35
C SER A 510 7.59 6.76 -12.41
N SER A 511 6.62 5.88 -12.58
CA SER A 511 6.56 4.61 -11.87
C SER A 511 6.09 3.48 -12.76
N VAL A 512 6.58 2.28 -12.46
CA VAL A 512 5.98 1.01 -12.84
C VAL A 512 5.88 0.14 -11.59
N GLN A 513 4.93 -0.78 -11.59
CA GLN A 513 4.70 -1.72 -10.50
C GLN A 513 4.21 -3.02 -11.12
N HIS A 514 4.55 -4.17 -10.54
CA HIS A 514 3.83 -5.41 -10.82
C HIS A 514 2.70 -5.60 -9.81
N LEU A 515 1.49 -5.89 -10.29
CA LEU A 515 0.33 -6.13 -9.44
C LEU A 515 -0.65 -7.09 -10.12
N GLY A 516 -0.91 -8.25 -9.51
CA GLY A 516 -1.90 -9.20 -9.99
C GLY A 516 -1.63 -9.73 -11.42
N GLY A 517 -0.37 -9.87 -11.80
CA GLY A 517 0.04 -10.27 -13.16
C GLY A 517 0.03 -9.15 -14.20
N ASN A 518 -0.34 -7.94 -13.82
CA ASN A 518 -0.35 -6.77 -14.69
C ASN A 518 0.74 -5.76 -14.28
N ILE A 519 0.94 -4.74 -15.12
CA ILE A 519 1.95 -3.71 -14.96
C ILE A 519 1.27 -2.33 -14.87
N PRO A 520 0.80 -1.90 -13.68
CA PRO A 520 0.47 -0.50 -13.44
C PRO A 520 1.64 0.43 -13.75
N PHE A 521 1.36 1.58 -14.37
CA PHE A 521 2.38 2.57 -14.72
C PHE A 521 1.92 4.01 -14.51
N SER A 522 2.88 4.92 -14.45
CA SER A 522 2.71 6.36 -14.53
C SER A 522 3.84 7.01 -15.32
N SER A 523 3.46 7.84 -16.28
CA SER A 523 4.34 8.75 -17.04
C SER A 523 4.00 10.18 -16.65
N GLY A 524 4.77 10.78 -15.73
CA GLY A 524 4.41 12.05 -15.10
C GLY A 524 4.35 13.23 -16.08
N MET A 525 5.34 13.39 -16.97
CA MET A 525 5.37 14.47 -17.97
C MET A 525 4.24 14.37 -19.00
N SER A 526 3.85 13.14 -19.37
CA SER A 526 2.68 12.88 -20.22
C SER A 526 1.37 12.93 -19.44
N LYS A 527 1.41 13.19 -18.12
CA LYS A 527 0.26 13.25 -17.22
C LYS A 527 -0.65 12.03 -17.34
N THR A 528 -0.05 10.85 -17.53
CA THR A 528 -0.76 9.61 -17.84
C THR A 528 -0.45 8.53 -16.82
N PHE A 529 -1.46 7.78 -16.41
CA PHE A 529 -1.28 6.52 -15.66
C PHE A 529 -2.24 5.45 -16.20
N GLY A 530 -2.00 4.19 -15.88
CA GLY A 530 -2.83 3.10 -16.37
C GLY A 530 -2.23 1.75 -16.06
N GLU A 531 -2.58 0.77 -16.88
CA GLU A 531 -2.15 -0.61 -16.66
C GLU A 531 -1.95 -1.34 -18.00
N TYR A 532 -0.82 -2.02 -18.12
CA TYR A 532 -0.53 -2.99 -19.18
C TYR A 532 -0.73 -4.41 -18.64
N ASP A 533 -1.01 -5.37 -19.51
CA ASP A 533 -0.94 -6.78 -19.15
C ASP A 533 0.52 -7.28 -19.07
N LYS A 534 0.70 -8.54 -18.67
CA LYS A 534 2.02 -9.19 -18.57
C LYS A 534 2.84 -9.18 -19.88
N ASP A 535 2.19 -9.04 -21.03
CA ASP A 535 2.83 -9.08 -22.35
C ASP A 535 3.13 -7.68 -22.89
N GLY A 536 2.86 -6.63 -22.11
CA GLY A 536 3.09 -5.24 -22.49
C GLY A 536 2.03 -4.65 -23.41
N LYS A 537 0.81 -5.23 -23.44
CA LYS A 537 -0.32 -4.63 -24.17
C LYS A 537 -1.17 -3.78 -23.23
N LEU A 538 -1.51 -2.57 -23.67
CA LEU A 538 -2.29 -1.65 -22.85
C LEU A 538 -3.68 -2.23 -22.56
N ILE A 539 -4.09 -2.19 -21.29
CA ILE A 539 -5.46 -2.50 -20.86
C ILE A 539 -6.28 -1.20 -20.90
N LYS A 540 -5.88 -0.22 -20.09
CA LYS A 540 -6.51 1.11 -20.04
C LYS A 540 -5.52 2.14 -19.48
N SER A 541 -5.64 3.38 -19.93
CA SER A 541 -4.93 4.54 -19.36
C SER A 541 -5.82 5.77 -19.20
N PHE A 542 -5.36 6.70 -18.38
CA PHE A 542 -6.04 7.91 -17.97
C PHE A 542 -5.07 9.08 -18.02
N GLU A 543 -5.49 10.18 -18.64
CA GLU A 543 -4.78 11.46 -18.63
C GLU A 543 -5.40 12.34 -17.53
N TYR A 544 -4.59 12.81 -16.58
CA TYR A 544 -5.07 13.67 -15.49
C TYR A 544 -4.74 15.14 -15.73
N GLU A 545 -5.59 16.01 -15.20
CA GLU A 545 -5.36 17.45 -15.17
C GLU A 545 -4.20 17.78 -14.24
N ALA A 546 -3.23 18.53 -14.74
CA ALA A 546 -2.13 19.05 -13.95
C ALA A 546 -1.44 20.21 -14.68
N ASP A 547 -0.87 21.16 -13.96
CA ASP A 547 0.05 22.17 -14.50
C ASP A 547 1.40 21.54 -14.88
N LYS A 548 2.02 20.84 -13.92
CA LYS A 548 3.32 20.16 -14.03
C LYS A 548 3.14 18.66 -14.26
N TYR A 549 2.98 17.89 -13.19
CA TYR A 549 2.93 16.42 -13.18
C TYR A 549 2.68 15.88 -11.77
N SER A 550 2.35 14.59 -11.66
CA SER A 550 2.51 13.80 -10.44
C SER A 550 3.87 13.13 -10.42
N TYR A 551 4.42 12.91 -9.24
CA TYR A 551 5.71 12.23 -9.09
C TYR A 551 5.62 10.74 -9.42
N ARG A 552 4.61 10.06 -8.87
CA ARG A 552 4.35 8.63 -9.05
C ARG A 552 2.85 8.36 -8.95
N VAL A 553 2.38 7.36 -9.70
CA VAL A 553 1.10 6.71 -9.45
C VAL A 553 1.37 5.24 -9.21
N MET A 554 0.89 4.72 -8.08
CA MET A 554 0.97 3.30 -7.73
C MET A 554 -0.42 2.78 -7.40
N LYS A 555 -0.62 1.48 -7.50
CA LYS A 555 -1.92 0.86 -7.26
C LYS A 555 -1.88 -0.01 -6.02
N TYR A 556 -2.89 0.13 -5.17
CA TYR A 556 -2.97 -0.54 -3.88
C TYR A 556 -4.33 -1.16 -3.62
N GLU A 557 -4.30 -2.29 -2.91
CA GLU A 557 -5.44 -2.90 -2.25
C GLU A 557 -5.46 -2.46 -0.79
N PHE A 558 -6.56 -1.83 -0.34
CA PHE A 558 -6.73 -1.31 1.03
C PHE A 558 -7.47 -2.28 1.94
#